data_AF-A0A376DU64-F1
#
_entry.id   AF-A0A376DU64-F1
#
_cell.length_a   1.000
_cell.length_b   1.000
_cell.length_c   1.000
_cell.angle_alpha   90.00
_cell.angle_beta   90.00
_cell.angle_gamma   90.00
#
_symmetry.space_group_name_H-M   'P 1'
#
loop_
_entity.id
_entity.type
_entity.pdbx_description
1 polymer ?
#
loop_
_entity_poly.entity_id
_entity_poly.type
_entity_poly.pdbx_seq_one_letter_code
_entity_poly.pdbx_strand_id
1 'polypeptide(L)'
;MKNANKPIAPLNAQFGGLDNELKTEYQSEYSLYQMSGLSKREYFAGLAMQGLCANSIPGSHHNTKNLIEEAVQYADELLKQLDNHG
;
A
#
# COMPACT_ATOMS: atom_id res chain seq x y z
N MET A 1 1.73 12.46 -6.90
CA MET A 1 2.04 11.55 -5.78
C MET A 1 1.21 11.82 -4.50
N LYS A 2 0.02 12.43 -4.59
CA LYS A 2 -0.80 12.74 -3.39
C LYS A 2 -1.49 11.49 -2.82
N ASN A 3 -1.55 10.41 -3.59
CA ASN A 3 -2.28 9.19 -3.27
C ASN A 3 -1.42 8.03 -2.75
N ALA A 4 -0.09 8.16 -2.77
CA ALA A 4 0.86 7.09 -2.44
C ALA A 4 0.71 6.58 -1.00
N ASN A 5 0.56 7.51 -0.04
CA ASN A 5 0.48 7.22 1.40
C ASN A 5 -0.95 6.89 1.88
N LYS A 6 -1.93 6.86 0.98
CA LYS A 6 -3.30 6.47 1.33
C LYS A 6 -3.40 4.95 1.43
N PRO A 7 -4.32 4.40 2.24
CA PRO A 7 -4.53 2.95 2.31
C PRO A 7 -4.99 2.39 0.95
N ILE A 8 -4.58 1.15 0.63
CA ILE A 8 -5.02 0.44 -0.57
C ILE A 8 -6.52 0.10 -0.53
N ALA A 9 -7.03 -0.21 0.66
CA ALA A 9 -8.44 -0.45 0.93
C ALA A 9 -8.89 0.50 2.05
N PRO A 10 -9.30 1.75 1.72
CA PRO A 10 -9.86 2.64 2.72
C PRO A 10 -11.16 2.03 3.24
N LEU A 11 -11.20 1.73 4.54
CA LEU A 11 -12.47 1.41 5.20
C LEU A 11 -13.27 2.71 5.34
N ASN A 12 -14.26 2.87 4.47
CA ASN A 12 -15.26 3.92 4.60
C ASN A 12 -16.28 3.45 5.63
N ALA A 13 -15.99 3.62 6.92
CA ALA A 13 -17.01 3.41 7.95
C ALA A 13 -18.03 4.55 7.89
N GLN A 14 -19.12 4.36 7.17
CA GLN A 14 -20.34 5.15 7.39
C GLN A 14 -21.01 4.53 8.61
N PHE A 15 -20.81 5.14 9.79
CA PHE A 15 -21.55 4.77 11.00
C PHE A 15 -23.01 5.18 10.82
N GLY A 16 -23.78 4.33 10.14
CA GLY A 16 -25.23 4.32 10.25
C GLY A 16 -25.55 3.94 11.68
N GLY A 17 -26.18 4.84 12.42
CA GLY A 17 -26.56 4.59 13.79
C GLY A 17 -27.37 3.30 13.93
N LEU A 18 -27.28 2.74 15.15
CA LEU A 18 -28.09 1.68 15.72
C LEU A 18 -27.50 0.26 15.62
N ASP A 19 -26.83 -0.11 16.72
CA ASP A 19 -26.77 -1.44 17.35
C ASP A 19 -26.52 -2.69 16.48
N ASN A 20 -25.24 -3.07 16.36
CA ASN A 20 -24.74 -4.30 16.99
C ASN A 20 -23.21 -4.43 16.88
N GLU A 21 -22.61 -4.92 17.97
CA GLU A 21 -21.19 -4.87 18.30
C GLU A 21 -20.21 -5.30 17.20
N LEU A 22 -19.39 -4.35 16.75
CA LEU A 22 -17.98 -4.63 16.42
C LEU A 22 -17.14 -3.91 17.47
N LYS A 23 -16.75 -4.63 18.53
CA LYS A 23 -15.79 -4.14 19.53
C LYS A 23 -14.39 -4.18 18.92
N THR A 24 -14.08 -3.19 18.09
CA THR A 24 -12.68 -2.76 17.92
C THR A 24 -12.39 -1.80 19.06
N GLU A 25 -11.89 -2.32 20.18
CA GLU A 25 -11.29 -1.50 21.22
C GLU A 25 -10.18 -0.66 20.58
N TYR A 26 -10.44 0.62 20.37
CA TYR A 26 -9.51 1.72 20.61
C TYR A 26 -10.33 3.01 20.67
N GLN A 27 -10.87 3.30 21.86
CA GLN A 27 -11.33 4.62 22.23
C GLN A 27 -10.10 5.53 22.41
N SER A 28 -9.95 6.56 21.58
CA SER A 28 -9.12 7.73 21.87
C SER A 28 -9.61 8.94 21.06
N GLU A 29 -9.96 10.02 21.76
CA GLU A 29 -10.70 11.19 21.25
C GLU A 29 -9.89 12.15 20.36
N TYR A 30 -8.62 11.89 20.02
CA TYR A 30 -7.85 12.77 19.15
C TYR A 30 -6.86 12.00 18.29
N SER A 31 -7.32 11.39 17.20
CA SER A 31 -6.59 11.23 15.92
C SER A 31 -7.37 10.30 14.99
N LEU A 32 -7.62 10.77 13.76
CA LEU A 32 -8.00 9.93 12.62
C LEU A 32 -6.87 8.92 12.35
N TYR A 33 -6.79 7.85 13.15
CA TYR A 33 -5.95 6.70 12.86
C TYR A 33 -6.51 6.04 11.60
N GLN A 34 -5.91 6.37 10.46
CA GLN A 34 -6.03 5.53 9.27
C GLN A 34 -5.66 4.12 9.70
N MET A 35 -6.64 3.20 9.65
CA MET A 35 -6.41 1.81 9.99
C MET A 35 -5.16 1.31 9.27
N SER A 36 -4.25 0.72 10.03
CA SER A 36 -2.83 0.47 9.74
C SER A 36 -2.57 -0.59 8.66
N GLY A 37 -3.27 -0.51 7.53
CA GLY A 37 -3.03 -1.34 6.35
C GLY A 37 -1.89 -0.80 5.49
N LEU A 38 -1.49 -1.58 4.48
CA LEU A 38 -0.49 -1.15 3.50
C LEU A 38 -0.97 0.11 2.77
N SER A 39 -0.06 1.08 2.62
CA SER A 39 -0.24 2.18 1.70
C SER A 39 -0.29 1.66 0.26
N LYS A 40 -0.89 2.44 -0.66
CA LYS A 40 -0.91 2.09 -2.09
C LYS A 40 0.50 1.85 -2.63
N ARG A 41 1.46 2.67 -2.20
CA ARG A 41 2.87 2.54 -2.61
C ARG A 41 3.48 1.22 -2.14
N GLU A 42 3.31 0.86 -0.87
CA GLU A 42 3.84 -0.40 -0.33
C GLU A 42 3.19 -1.61 -0.99
N TYR A 43 1.88 -1.56 -1.20
CA TYR A 43 1.16 -2.63 -1.88
C TYR A 43 1.67 -2.86 -3.31
N PHE A 44 1.76 -1.81 -4.13
CA PHE A 44 2.25 -1.92 -5.50
C PHE A 44 3.73 -2.28 -5.57
N ALA A 45 4.56 -1.77 -4.66
CA ALA A 45 5.96 -2.18 -4.56
C ALA A 45 6.08 -3.66 -4.21
N GLY A 46 5.22 -4.18 -3.32
CA GLY A 46 5.13 -5.61 -3.00
C GLY A 46 4.79 -6.47 -4.22
N LEU A 47 3.81 -6.06 -5.02
CA LEU A 47 3.44 -6.76 -6.26
C LEU A 47 4.58 -6.76 -7.30
N ALA A 48 5.24 -5.61 -7.50
CA ALA A 48 6.39 -5.51 -8.40
C ALA A 48 7.55 -6.40 -7.92
N MET A 49 7.86 -6.34 -6.62
CA MET A 49 8.90 -7.17 -6.00
C MET A 49 8.60 -8.66 -6.13
N GLN A 50 7.34 -9.09 -5.99
CA GLN A 50 6.94 -10.48 -6.20
C GLN A 50 7.28 -10.94 -7.63
N GLY A 51 6.96 -10.13 -8.64
CA GLY A 51 7.30 -10.42 -10.04
C GLY A 51 8.80 -10.45 -10.29
N LEU A 52 9.55 -9.50 -9.73
CA LEU A 52 11.01 -9.45 -9.85
C LEU A 52 11.70 -10.65 -9.19
N CYS A 53 11.24 -11.05 -8.00
CA CYS A 53 11.74 -12.23 -7.30
C CYS A 53 11.44 -13.53 -8.07
N ALA A 54 10.23 -13.67 -8.61
CA ALA A 54 9.82 -14.85 -9.37
C ALA A 54 10.63 -15.06 -10.66
N ASN A 55 11.11 -13.97 -11.27
CA ASN A 55 11.92 -13.99 -12.48
C ASN A 55 13.44 -13.95 -12.22
N SER A 56 13.87 -14.01 -10.95
CA SER A 56 15.29 -14.04 -10.63
C SER A 56 15.90 -15.37 -11.09
N ILE A 57 16.74 -15.32 -12.12
CA ILE A 57 17.43 -16.51 -12.64
C ILE A 57 18.53 -16.90 -11.65
N PRO A 58 18.67 -18.19 -11.27
CA PRO A 58 19.80 -18.65 -10.46
C PRO A 58 21.13 -18.25 -11.09
N GLY A 59 21.96 -17.50 -10.35
CA GLY A 59 23.24 -16.96 -10.84
C GLY A 59 23.16 -15.54 -11.42
N SER A 60 21.96 -14.99 -11.65
CA SER A 60 21.80 -13.56 -11.92
C SER A 60 22.18 -12.78 -10.67
N HIS A 61 23.15 -11.88 -10.79
CA HIS A 61 23.62 -11.01 -9.71
C HIS A 61 22.66 -9.86 -9.47
N HIS A 62 21.38 -10.16 -9.30
CA HIS A 62 20.45 -9.17 -8.76
C HIS A 62 20.75 -9.01 -7.28
N ASN A 63 21.53 -7.97 -6.96
CA ASN A 63 21.66 -7.54 -5.57
C ASN A 63 20.26 -7.21 -5.06
N THR A 64 19.88 -7.78 -3.91
CA THR A 64 18.61 -7.52 -3.21
C THR A 64 18.28 -6.04 -3.14
N LYS A 65 19.30 -5.18 -2.96
CA LYS A 65 19.14 -3.73 -2.97
C LYS A 65 18.53 -3.22 -4.28
N ASN A 66 19.05 -3.66 -5.43
CA ASN A 66 18.57 -3.22 -6.74
C ASN A 66 17.13 -3.69 -6.99
N LEU A 67 16.79 -4.92 -6.60
CA LEU A 67 15.42 -5.45 -6.72
C LEU A 67 14.41 -4.61 -5.93
N ILE A 68 14.77 -4.25 -4.69
CA ILE A 68 13.92 -3.41 -3.84
C ILE A 68 13.78 -2.01 -4.45
N GLU A 69 14.87 -1.42 -4.92
CA GLU A 69 14.85 -0.09 -5.56
C GLU A 69 14.00 -0.09 -6.83
N GLU A 70 14.14 -1.10 -7.70
CA GLU A 70 13.32 -1.26 -8.91
C GLU A 70 11.84 -1.43 -8.57
N ALA A 71 11.50 -2.28 -7.60
CA ALA A 71 10.12 -2.49 -7.18
C ALA A 71 9.46 -1.18 -6.71
N VAL A 72 10.20 -0.38 -5.95
CA VAL A 72 9.75 0.93 -5.48
C VAL A 72 9.57 1.91 -6.64
N GLN A 73 10.50 1.93 -7.60
CA GLN A 73 10.40 2.78 -8.80
C GLN A 73 9.17 2.45 -9.65
N TYR A 74 8.86 1.16 -9.85
CA TYR A 74 7.64 0.75 -10.54
C TYR A 74 6.38 1.26 -9.84
N ALA A 75 6.32 1.15 -8.51
CA ALA A 75 5.19 1.65 -7.73
C ALA A 75 5.03 3.17 -7.85
N ASP A 76 6.13 3.92 -7.76
CA ASP A 76 6.12 5.38 -7.84
C ASP A 76 5.69 5.89 -9.23
N GLU A 77 6.21 5.29 -10.30
CA GLU A 77 5.85 5.68 -11.68
C GLU A 77 4.39 5.30 -12.01
N LEU A 78 3.91 4.13 -11.57
CA LEU A 78 2.50 3.74 -11.70
C LEU A 78 1.58 4.76 -11.01
N LEU A 79 1.87 5.09 -9.74
CA LEU A 79 1.05 6.03 -8.97
C LEU A 79 1.07 7.44 -9.59
N LYS A 80 2.21 7.86 -10.14
CA LYS A 80 2.34 9.13 -10.85
C LYS A 80 1.47 9.17 -12.11
N GLN A 81 1.47 8.09 -12.90
CA GLN A 81 0.61 8.01 -14.10
C GLN A 81 -0.87 8.02 -13.71
N LEU A 82 -1.27 7.24 -12.71
CA LEU A 82 -2.66 7.21 -12.24
C LEU A 82 -3.13 8.55 -11.66
N ASP A 83 -2.26 9.27 -10.93
CA ASP A 83 -2.56 10.63 -10.45
C ASP A 83 -2.77 11.64 -11.59
N ASN A 84 -2.20 11.40 -12.78
CA ASN A 84 -2.34 12.27 -13.96
C ASN A 84 -3.54 11.88 -14.86
N HIS A 85 -4.13 10.71 -14.66
CA HIS A 85 -5.21 10.14 -15.47
C HIS A 85 -6.54 9.97 -14.71
N GLY A 86 -6.63 10.43 -13.46
CA GLY A 86 -7.83 10.40 -12.62
C GLY A 86 -8.30 11.80 -12.23
#